data_AF-Q3TU73-F1
#
_entry.id   AF-Q3TU73-F1
#
_cell.length_a   1.000
_cell.length_b   1.000
_cell.length_c   1.000
_cell.angle_alpha   90.00
_cell.angle_beta   90.00
_cell.angle_gamma   90.00
#
_symmetry.space_group_name_H-M   'P 1'
#
loop_
_entity.id
_entity.type
_entity.pdbx_description
1 polymer ?
#
loop_
_entity_poly.entity_id
_entity_poly.type
_entity_poly.pdbx_seq_one_letter_code
_entity_poly.pdbx_strand_id
1 'polypeptide(L)'
;KKRKIQRNLRTLEQTGHVSSKNKYQDILNEIAKDIRNQRIHRKLRKAELSKLQQTLNALNKKAAFYEDQINYYDTYIKTCVDNLKRKNSRRSIKLDGKAEPKGTKRVKPVRYTAAKLHDKGVLLGIDDLQTNKFKNVMFDIIATEDMGIFDVRSKFLGVEMEKVQLNIQDLLQMQYEGVAVMKMFDKVKVNVNLLIYLLNKKFYGK
;
A
#
# COMPACT_ATOMS: atom_id res chain seq x y z
N LYS A 1 33.31 11.57 51.93
CA LYS A 1 32.35 10.44 51.71
C LYS A 1 31.15 10.44 52.67
N LYS A 2 31.34 10.47 54.01
CA LYS A 2 30.22 10.48 55.00
C LYS A 2 29.18 11.60 54.83
N ARG A 3 29.58 12.86 54.58
CA ARG A 3 28.65 13.99 54.37
C ARG A 3 27.71 13.80 53.17
N LYS A 4 28.18 13.14 52.10
CA LYS A 4 27.38 12.87 50.90
C LYS A 4 26.30 11.82 51.17
N ILE A 5 26.64 10.77 51.93
CA ILE A 5 25.69 9.74 52.36
C ILE A 5 24.59 10.34 53.23
N GLN A 6 24.94 11.18 54.20
CA GLN A 6 23.95 11.85 55.06
C GLN A 6 23.00 12.78 54.29
N ARG A 7 23.51 13.54 53.30
CA ARG A 7 22.63 14.34 52.43
C ARG A 7 21.65 13.47 51.67
N ASN A 8 22.13 12.40 51.03
CA ASN A 8 21.29 11.49 50.25
C ASN A 8 20.25 10.78 51.13
N LEU A 9 20.60 10.37 52.35
CA LEU A 9 19.65 9.75 53.28
C LEU A 9 18.53 10.72 53.69
N ARG A 10 18.85 12.00 53.94
CA ARG A 10 17.83 13.02 54.21
C ARG A 10 16.89 13.22 53.03
N THR A 11 17.42 13.24 51.81
CA THR A 11 16.60 13.35 50.60
C THR A 11 15.69 12.14 50.42
N LEU A 12 16.19 10.92 50.66
CA LEU A 12 15.40 9.69 50.59
C LEU A 12 14.33 9.58 51.69
N GLU A 13 14.60 10.17 52.86
CA GLU A 13 13.63 10.23 53.96
C GLU A 13 12.52 11.24 53.65
N GLN A 14 12.85 12.39 53.06
CA GLN A 14 11.87 13.38 52.59
C GLN A 14 10.95 12.83 51.50
N THR A 15 11.44 11.93 50.64
CA THR A 15 10.63 11.26 49.61
C THR A 15 9.90 10.01 50.12
N GLY A 16 10.08 9.64 51.39
CA GLY A 16 9.38 8.53 52.04
C GLY A 16 9.91 7.14 51.71
N HIS A 17 11.08 7.02 51.08
CA HIS A 17 11.66 5.72 50.71
C HIS A 17 12.44 5.05 51.86
N VAL A 18 12.90 5.83 52.84
CA VAL A 18 13.64 5.33 54.01
C VAL A 18 13.17 6.05 55.27
N SER A 19 13.32 5.41 56.43
CA SER A 19 12.99 6.03 57.72
C SER A 19 14.21 6.11 58.63
N SER A 20 14.45 7.27 59.25
CA SER A 20 15.44 7.38 60.32
C SER A 20 14.99 6.65 61.60
N LYS A 21 13.68 6.47 61.80
CA LYS A 21 13.12 5.80 63.00
C LYS A 21 13.56 4.35 63.15
N ASN A 22 13.72 3.62 62.05
CA ASN A 22 14.23 2.25 62.06
C ASN A 22 15.74 2.15 61.78
N LYS A 23 16.47 3.27 61.95
CA LYS A 23 17.92 3.36 61.65
C LYS A 23 18.26 2.99 60.21
N TYR A 24 17.36 3.26 59.26
CA TYR A 24 17.53 2.95 57.83
C TYR A 24 17.68 1.45 57.55
N GLN A 25 17.01 0.58 58.33
CA GLN A 25 17.12 -0.86 58.14
C GLN A 25 16.52 -1.33 56.80
N ASP A 26 15.51 -0.63 56.27
CA ASP A 26 14.85 -1.01 55.01
C ASP A 26 15.80 -0.94 53.82
N ILE A 27 16.60 0.13 53.70
CA ILE A 27 17.58 0.27 52.62
C ILE A 27 18.70 -0.75 52.75
N LEU A 28 19.09 -1.12 53.98
CA LEU A 28 20.07 -2.18 54.21
C LEU A 28 19.52 -3.55 53.79
N ASN A 29 18.24 -3.81 54.09
CA ASN A 29 17.56 -5.04 53.67
C ASN A 29 17.43 -5.11 52.14
N GLU A 30 17.08 -4.01 51.48
CA GLU A 30 17.02 -3.94 50.02
C GLU A 30 18.41 -4.13 49.38
N ILE A 31 19.45 -3.49 49.91
CA ILE A 31 20.84 -3.73 49.45
C ILE A 31 21.23 -5.19 49.64
N ALA A 32 20.91 -5.80 50.78
CA ALA A 32 21.21 -7.21 51.03
C ALA A 32 20.45 -8.15 50.07
N LYS A 33 19.18 -7.86 49.78
CA LYS A 33 18.39 -8.59 48.75
C LYS A 33 19.02 -8.43 47.37
N ASP A 34 19.44 -7.23 47.01
CA ASP A 34 20.01 -6.92 45.70
C ASP A 34 21.38 -7.60 45.50
N ILE A 35 22.21 -7.65 46.55
CA ILE A 35 23.46 -8.42 46.57
C ILE A 35 23.17 -9.93 46.40
N ARG A 36 22.19 -10.47 47.14
CA ARG A 36 21.80 -11.89 47.05
C ARG A 36 21.29 -12.25 45.65
N ASN A 37 20.50 -11.36 45.05
CA ASN A 37 19.88 -11.57 43.74
C ASN A 37 20.76 -11.09 42.57
N GLN A 38 21.95 -10.55 42.83
CA GLN A 38 22.79 -9.91 41.83
C GLN A 38 23.04 -10.82 40.61
N ARG A 39 23.28 -12.11 40.83
CA ARG A 39 23.51 -13.09 39.75
C ARG A 39 22.26 -13.29 38.88
N ILE A 40 21.08 -13.32 39.49
CA ILE A 40 19.79 -13.45 38.80
C ILE A 40 19.55 -12.19 37.96
N HIS A 41 19.72 -10.99 38.52
CA HIS A 41 19.56 -9.74 37.79
C HIS A 41 20.55 -9.60 36.61
N ARG A 42 21.79 -10.11 36.74
CA ARG A 42 22.72 -10.17 35.61
C ARG A 42 22.25 -11.12 34.51
N LYS A 43 21.72 -12.29 34.88
CA LYS A 43 21.19 -13.26 33.91
C LYS A 43 19.98 -12.69 33.16
N LEU A 44 19.03 -12.08 33.89
CA LEU A 44 17.84 -11.45 33.31
C LEU A 44 18.22 -10.32 32.34
N ARG A 45 19.11 -9.40 32.76
CA ARG A 45 19.59 -8.33 31.87
C ARG A 45 20.26 -8.86 30.60
N LYS A 46 21.06 -9.93 30.69
CA LYS A 46 21.67 -10.55 29.50
C LYS A 46 20.61 -11.14 28.55
N ALA A 47 19.61 -11.82 29.10
CA ALA A 47 18.52 -12.40 28.31
C ALA A 47 17.67 -11.31 27.63
N GLU A 48 17.34 -10.26 28.37
CA GLU A 48 16.59 -9.10 27.87
C GLU A 48 17.36 -8.37 26.77
N LEU A 49 18.66 -8.12 26.98
CA LEU A 49 19.52 -7.51 25.96
C LEU A 49 19.56 -8.36 24.68
N SER A 50 19.68 -9.69 24.81
CA SER A 50 19.63 -10.59 23.66
C SER A 50 18.28 -10.54 22.92
N LYS A 51 17.16 -10.49 23.65
CA LYS A 51 15.82 -10.34 23.06
C LYS A 51 15.66 -9.01 22.33
N LEU A 52 16.16 -7.92 22.90
CA LEU A 52 16.14 -6.60 22.26
C LEU A 52 16.98 -6.59 20.98
N GLN A 53 18.16 -7.20 20.98
CA GLN A 53 19.00 -7.34 19.78
C GLN A 53 18.31 -8.15 18.68
N GLN A 54 17.64 -9.26 19.04
CA GLN A 54 16.87 -10.05 18.08
C GLN A 54 15.71 -9.23 17.49
N THR A 55 15.00 -8.47 18.33
CA THR A 55 13.90 -7.62 17.89
C THR A 55 14.37 -6.52 16.94
N LEU A 56 15.50 -5.88 17.26
CA LEU A 56 16.12 -4.87 16.40
C LEU A 56 16.51 -5.45 15.04
N ASN A 57 17.13 -6.63 15.02
CA ASN A 57 17.49 -7.30 13.77
C ASN A 57 16.25 -7.68 12.94
N ALA A 58 15.18 -8.15 13.58
CA ALA A 58 13.93 -8.46 12.90
C ALA A 58 13.28 -7.21 12.29
N LEU A 59 13.29 -6.08 13.03
CA LEU A 59 12.81 -4.79 12.53
C LEU A 59 13.62 -4.29 11.36
N ASN A 60 14.96 -4.36 11.43
CA ASN A 60 15.83 -3.96 10.31
C ASN A 60 15.59 -4.81 9.06
N LYS A 61 15.42 -6.13 9.21
CA LYS A 61 15.04 -7.00 8.09
C LYS A 61 13.69 -6.62 7.49
N LYS A 62 12.72 -6.28 8.33
CA LYS A 62 11.38 -5.84 7.89
C LYS A 62 11.45 -4.50 7.15
N ALA A 63 12.26 -3.55 7.64
CA ALA A 63 12.51 -2.28 6.97
C ALA A 63 13.15 -2.49 5.59
N ALA A 64 14.23 -3.27 5.52
CA ALA A 64 14.91 -3.59 4.26
C ALA A 64 13.96 -4.27 3.25
N PHE A 65 13.11 -5.19 3.71
CA PHE A 65 12.11 -5.82 2.85
C PHE A 65 11.13 -4.82 2.23
N TYR A 66 10.62 -3.85 3.01
CA TYR A 66 9.74 -2.83 2.45
C TYR A 66 10.46 -1.86 1.53
N GLU A 67 11.73 -1.54 1.81
CA GLU A 67 12.56 -0.75 0.92
C GLU A 67 12.76 -1.45 -0.44
N ASP A 68 13.02 -2.76 -0.42
CA ASP A 68 13.07 -3.59 -1.64
C ASP A 68 11.71 -3.62 -2.37
N GLN A 69 10.59 -3.69 -1.63
CA GLN A 69 9.26 -3.61 -2.23
C GLN A 69 9.02 -2.26 -2.91
N ILE A 70 9.39 -1.14 -2.26
CA ILE A 70 9.28 0.21 -2.83
C ILE A 70 10.12 0.29 -4.10
N ASN A 71 11.37 -0.16 -4.05
CA ASN A 71 12.28 -0.17 -5.20
C ASN A 71 11.70 -1.00 -6.35
N TYR A 72 11.12 -2.18 -6.06
CA TYR A 72 10.46 -3.01 -7.05
C TYR A 72 9.30 -2.28 -7.73
N TYR A 73 8.42 -1.64 -6.94
CA TYR A 73 7.29 -0.88 -7.48
C TYR A 73 7.77 0.32 -8.31
N ASP A 74 8.79 1.04 -7.86
CA ASP A 74 9.39 2.15 -8.60
C ASP A 74 9.95 1.70 -9.95
N THR A 75 10.72 0.61 -9.98
CA THR A 75 11.24 0.04 -11.23
C THR A 75 10.10 -0.43 -12.13
N TYR A 76 9.07 -1.06 -11.58
CA TYR A 76 7.89 -1.50 -12.34
C TYR A 76 7.15 -0.32 -12.98
N ILE A 77 6.89 0.75 -12.20
CA ILE A 77 6.25 1.98 -12.70
C ILE A 77 7.10 2.62 -13.79
N LYS A 78 8.41 2.78 -13.58
CA LYS A 78 9.34 3.32 -14.58
C LYS A 78 9.31 2.52 -15.89
N THR A 79 9.34 1.19 -15.78
CA THR A 79 9.27 0.28 -16.95
C THR A 79 7.95 0.43 -17.69
N CYS A 80 6.83 0.54 -16.96
CA CYS A 80 5.51 0.79 -17.55
C CYS A 80 5.47 2.14 -18.29
N VAL A 81 6.05 3.19 -17.72
CA VAL A 81 6.15 4.52 -18.34
C VAL A 81 6.99 4.48 -19.63
N ASP A 82 8.15 3.81 -19.60
CA ASP A 82 9.04 3.71 -20.77
C ASP A 82 8.42 2.91 -21.92
N ASN A 83 7.74 1.80 -21.59
CA ASN A 83 6.99 1.02 -22.59
C ASN A 83 5.85 1.83 -23.22
N LEU A 84 5.20 2.71 -22.44
CA LEU A 84 4.16 3.61 -22.95
C LEU A 84 4.74 4.66 -23.91
N LYS A 85 5.87 5.28 -23.56
CA LYS A 85 6.59 6.24 -24.42
C LYS A 85 7.00 5.61 -25.75
N ARG A 86 7.55 4.39 -25.74
CA ARG A 86 7.93 3.65 -26.96
C ARG A 86 6.73 3.33 -27.86
N LYS A 87 5.57 3.01 -27.28
CA LYS A 87 4.33 2.69 -28.03
C LYS A 87 3.66 3.94 -28.63
N ASN A 88 3.92 5.13 -28.09
CA ASN A 88 3.48 6.40 -28.66
C ASN A 88 4.43 6.90 -29.76
N SER A 89 5.75 6.71 -29.62
CA SER A 89 6.74 7.05 -30.65
C SER A 89 6.65 6.15 -31.90
N ARG A 90 6.36 4.85 -31.75
CA ARG A 90 6.12 3.97 -32.93
C ARG A 90 4.86 4.31 -33.74
N ARG A 91 3.97 5.19 -33.24
CA ARG A 91 2.80 5.69 -34.00
C ARG A 91 3.06 7.02 -34.71
N SER A 92 4.27 7.57 -34.62
CA SER A 92 4.64 8.86 -35.24
C SER A 92 5.50 8.74 -36.50
N ILE A 93 5.87 7.55 -36.97
CA ILE A 93 6.39 7.39 -38.34
C ILE A 93 5.21 7.44 -39.30
N LYS A 94 4.89 8.64 -39.79
CA LYS A 94 4.06 8.83 -40.99
C LYS A 94 5.01 8.85 -42.19
N LEU A 95 4.82 7.90 -43.12
CA LEU A 95 5.14 8.11 -44.53
C LEU A 95 4.22 9.22 -45.09
N ASP A 96 4.76 9.96 -46.06
CA ASP A 96 4.15 11.07 -46.78
C ASP A 96 2.67 10.91 -47.13
N GLY A 97 1.96 12.04 -47.11
CA GLY A 97 0.65 12.16 -47.77
C GLY A 97 -0.33 13.13 -47.10
N LYS A 98 -0.24 14.39 -47.54
CA LYS A 98 -1.27 15.45 -47.57
C LYS A 98 -1.96 15.86 -46.25
N ALA A 99 -1.92 17.18 -46.04
CA ALA A 99 -2.50 17.89 -44.91
C ALA A 99 -4.03 17.88 -44.96
N GLU A 100 -4.64 17.54 -43.82
CA GLU A 100 -6.00 17.94 -43.40
C GLU A 100 -6.05 18.05 -41.85
N PRO A 101 -6.99 18.84 -41.30
CA PRO A 101 -6.74 19.71 -40.15
C PRO A 101 -6.75 19.00 -38.79
N LYS A 102 -6.11 19.66 -37.82
CA LYS A 102 -5.98 19.32 -36.40
C LYS A 102 -7.23 18.67 -35.79
N GLY A 103 -7.28 17.34 -35.82
CA GLY A 103 -8.08 16.53 -34.91
C GLY A 103 -7.13 15.73 -34.02
N THR A 104 -7.22 15.91 -32.70
CA THR A 104 -6.55 15.09 -31.69
C THR A 104 -6.62 13.62 -32.12
N LYS A 105 -5.48 12.97 -32.37
CA LYS A 105 -5.45 11.54 -32.74
C LYS A 105 -6.00 10.72 -31.55
N ARG A 106 -7.32 10.58 -31.47
CA ARG A 106 -8.01 9.87 -30.39
C ARG A 106 -7.46 8.45 -30.31
N VAL A 107 -6.88 8.10 -29.17
CA VAL A 107 -6.46 6.73 -28.87
C VAL A 107 -7.68 5.82 -29.06
N LYS A 108 -7.55 4.75 -29.86
CA LYS A 108 -8.68 3.85 -30.14
C LYS A 108 -9.16 3.24 -28.80
N PRO A 109 -10.47 3.35 -28.47
CA PRO A 109 -11.03 2.74 -27.26
C PRO A 109 -10.88 1.22 -27.32
N VAL A 110 -10.49 0.62 -26.19
CA VAL A 110 -10.54 -0.84 -26.02
C VAL A 110 -11.93 -1.19 -25.50
N ARG A 111 -12.68 -1.94 -26.30
CA ARG A 111 -14.08 -2.29 -26.01
C ARG A 111 -14.20 -3.67 -25.40
N TYR A 112 -14.98 -3.78 -24.33
CA TYR A 112 -15.37 -5.06 -23.73
C TYR A 112 -16.85 -5.11 -23.41
N THR A 113 -17.52 -6.19 -23.78
CA THR A 113 -18.86 -6.50 -23.29
C THR A 113 -18.81 -6.87 -21.82
N ALA A 114 -19.83 -6.52 -21.03
CA ALA A 114 -19.91 -6.89 -19.62
C ALA A 114 -19.84 -8.41 -19.41
N ALA A 115 -20.48 -9.19 -20.29
CA ALA A 115 -20.41 -10.66 -20.26
C ALA A 115 -18.95 -11.15 -20.32
N LYS A 116 -18.13 -10.58 -21.21
CA LYS A 116 -16.72 -10.95 -21.36
C LYS A 116 -15.85 -10.53 -20.18
N LEU A 117 -16.19 -9.45 -19.49
CA LEU A 117 -15.50 -9.04 -18.26
C LEU A 117 -15.91 -9.92 -17.08
N HIS A 118 -17.16 -10.37 -17.06
CA HIS A 118 -17.68 -11.30 -16.06
C HIS A 118 -17.05 -12.69 -16.20
N ASP A 119 -16.96 -13.23 -17.42
CA ASP A 119 -16.29 -14.51 -17.69
C ASP A 119 -14.81 -14.50 -17.29
N LYS A 120 -14.17 -13.31 -17.35
CA LYS A 120 -12.80 -13.10 -16.91
C LYS A 120 -12.66 -12.85 -15.40
N GLY A 121 -13.76 -12.78 -14.67
CA GLY A 121 -13.80 -12.43 -13.25
C GLY A 121 -13.47 -10.97 -12.93
N VAL A 122 -13.27 -10.12 -13.95
CA VAL A 122 -13.01 -8.68 -13.75
C VAL A 122 -14.28 -7.98 -13.27
N LEU A 123 -15.43 -8.32 -13.86
CA LEU A 123 -16.74 -7.84 -13.43
C LEU A 123 -17.40 -8.89 -12.53
N LEU A 124 -17.80 -8.49 -11.33
CA LEU A 124 -18.46 -9.39 -10.37
C LEU A 124 -19.98 -9.29 -10.47
N GLY A 125 -20.50 -8.10 -10.75
CA GLY A 125 -21.92 -7.87 -10.88
C GLY A 125 -22.26 -6.43 -11.20
N ILE A 126 -23.47 -6.23 -11.70
CA ILE A 126 -24.08 -4.92 -11.90
C ILE A 126 -25.38 -4.94 -11.09
N ASP A 127 -25.49 -4.07 -10.10
CA ASP A 127 -26.70 -3.93 -9.28
C ASP A 127 -27.88 -3.52 -10.20
N ASP A 128 -29.06 -4.11 -9.96
CA ASP A 128 -30.29 -3.96 -10.77
C ASP A 128 -30.27 -4.56 -12.19
N LEU A 129 -29.23 -5.29 -12.58
CA LEU A 129 -29.15 -5.93 -13.90
C LEU A 129 -28.88 -7.44 -13.80
N GLN A 130 -29.79 -8.23 -14.37
CA GLN A 130 -29.59 -9.68 -14.50
C GLN A 130 -28.43 -10.02 -15.44
N THR A 131 -27.68 -11.07 -15.11
CA THR A 131 -26.53 -11.57 -15.89
C THR A 131 -26.86 -11.84 -17.37
N ASN A 132 -28.09 -12.27 -17.68
CA ASN A 132 -28.56 -12.48 -19.05
C ASN A 132 -28.49 -11.21 -19.92
N LYS A 133 -28.61 -10.03 -19.32
CA LYS A 133 -28.57 -8.73 -20.02
C LYS A 133 -27.16 -8.16 -20.17
N PHE A 134 -26.12 -8.83 -19.65
CA PHE A 134 -24.74 -8.35 -19.74
C PHE A 134 -24.21 -8.29 -21.18
N LYS A 135 -24.85 -9.00 -22.13
CA LYS A 135 -24.54 -8.91 -23.56
C LYS A 135 -24.81 -7.53 -24.15
N ASN A 136 -25.73 -6.78 -23.53
CA ASN A 136 -26.18 -5.47 -23.99
C ASN A 136 -25.38 -4.31 -23.39
N VAL A 137 -24.50 -4.59 -22.43
CA VAL A 137 -23.63 -3.62 -21.77
C VAL A 137 -22.23 -3.70 -22.38
N MET A 138 -21.68 -2.56 -22.74
CA MET A 138 -20.34 -2.39 -23.30
C MET A 138 -19.55 -1.36 -22.49
N PHE A 139 -18.29 -1.66 -22.24
CA PHE A 139 -17.35 -0.76 -21.60
C PHE A 139 -16.28 -0.34 -22.61
N ASP A 140 -16.21 0.96 -22.88
CA ASP A 140 -15.17 1.58 -23.70
C ASP A 140 -14.10 2.14 -22.74
N ILE A 141 -12.91 1.53 -22.75
CA ILE A 141 -11.75 2.00 -21.95
C ILE A 141 -10.81 2.80 -22.86
N ILE A 142 -10.55 4.04 -22.49
CA ILE A 142 -9.73 4.98 -23.25
C ILE A 142 -8.57 5.45 -22.37
N ALA A 143 -7.34 5.37 -22.88
CA ALA A 143 -6.19 5.99 -22.21
C ALA A 143 -6.23 7.51 -22.43
N THR A 144 -6.10 8.28 -21.35
CA THR A 144 -6.03 9.75 -21.40
C THR A 144 -4.62 10.23 -21.74
N GLU A 145 -4.47 11.55 -21.91
CA GLU A 145 -3.15 12.18 -22.07
C GLU A 145 -2.32 12.06 -20.79
N ASP A 146 -2.99 12.14 -19.63
CA ASP A 146 -2.38 11.96 -18.32
C ASP A 146 -2.06 10.49 -18.04
N MET A 147 -0.80 10.25 -17.65
CA MET A 147 -0.27 8.91 -17.40
C MET A 147 -0.97 8.27 -16.18
N GLY A 148 -1.40 7.02 -16.33
CA GLY A 148 -2.05 6.30 -15.22
C GLY A 148 -3.54 6.54 -15.14
N ILE A 149 -4.08 7.51 -15.89
CA ILE A 149 -5.50 7.82 -15.90
C ILE A 149 -6.18 7.15 -17.11
N PHE A 150 -7.34 6.53 -16.86
CA PHE A 150 -8.16 5.85 -17.85
C PHE A 150 -9.57 6.40 -17.80
N ASP A 151 -10.08 6.84 -18.95
CA ASP A 151 -11.47 7.24 -19.11
C ASP A 151 -12.27 5.98 -19.48
N VAL A 152 -13.13 5.51 -18.58
CA VAL A 152 -13.99 4.35 -18.81
C VAL A 152 -15.43 4.76 -18.93
N ARG A 153 -16.05 4.36 -20.02
CA ARG A 153 -17.43 4.68 -20.36
C ARG A 153 -18.26 3.42 -20.44
N SER A 154 -19.37 3.41 -19.74
CA SER A 154 -20.39 2.38 -19.82
C SER A 154 -21.42 2.74 -20.89
N LYS A 155 -21.77 1.79 -21.73
CA LYS A 155 -22.80 1.90 -22.76
C LYS A 155 -23.80 0.78 -22.63
N PHE A 156 -25.08 1.10 -22.60
CA PHE A 156 -26.15 0.12 -22.66
C PHE A 156 -26.90 0.29 -23.98
N LEU A 157 -26.96 -0.77 -24.79
CA LEU A 157 -27.59 -0.75 -26.12
C LEU A 157 -27.10 0.42 -27.01
N GLY A 158 -25.83 0.81 -26.87
CA GLY A 158 -25.21 1.88 -27.65
C GLY A 158 -25.32 3.29 -27.03
N VAL A 159 -26.16 3.47 -26.01
CA VAL A 159 -26.31 4.73 -25.28
C VAL A 159 -25.28 4.82 -24.16
N GLU A 160 -24.49 5.90 -24.11
CA GLU A 160 -23.54 6.17 -23.03
C GLU A 160 -24.30 6.50 -21.74
N MET A 161 -24.04 5.74 -20.69
CA MET A 161 -24.74 5.86 -19.41
C MET A 161 -23.90 6.63 -18.40
N GLU A 162 -22.68 6.14 -18.16
CA GLU A 162 -21.81 6.66 -17.12
C GLU A 162 -20.37 6.70 -17.63
N LYS A 163 -19.63 7.68 -17.11
CA LYS A 163 -18.22 7.88 -17.39
C LYS A 163 -17.47 8.05 -16.07
N VAL A 164 -16.38 7.32 -15.90
CA VAL A 164 -15.52 7.41 -14.72
C VAL A 164 -14.07 7.50 -15.16
N GLN A 165 -13.28 8.31 -14.44
CA GLN A 165 -11.84 8.32 -14.57
C GLN A 165 -11.23 7.38 -13.52
N LEU A 166 -10.43 6.43 -13.97
CA LEU A 166 -9.69 5.52 -13.12
C LEU A 166 -8.22 5.90 -13.10
N ASN A 167 -7.68 6.18 -11.92
CA ASN A 167 -6.24 6.30 -11.72
C ASN A 167 -5.65 4.95 -11.29
N ILE A 168 -4.63 4.48 -12.01
CA ILE A 168 -3.94 3.23 -11.70
C ILE A 168 -3.28 3.27 -10.31
N GLN A 169 -2.87 4.45 -9.82
CA GLN A 169 -2.29 4.60 -8.49
C GLN A 169 -3.32 4.28 -7.40
N ASP A 170 -4.55 4.79 -7.53
CA ASP A 170 -5.64 4.51 -6.58
C ASP A 170 -5.99 3.02 -6.58
N LEU A 171 -5.93 2.36 -7.74
CA LEU A 171 -6.14 0.91 -7.83
C LEU A 171 -5.02 0.12 -7.12
N LEU A 172 -3.76 0.53 -7.27
CA LEU A 172 -2.62 -0.09 -6.59
C LEU A 172 -2.67 0.15 -5.07
N GLN A 173 -3.12 1.33 -4.64
CA GLN A 173 -3.38 1.66 -3.24
C GLN A 173 -4.43 0.70 -2.66
N MET A 174 -5.58 0.54 -3.33
CA MET A 174 -6.63 -0.40 -2.91
C MET A 174 -6.12 -1.84 -2.82
N GLN A 175 -5.26 -2.25 -3.76
CA GLN A 175 -4.63 -3.56 -3.71
C GLN A 175 -3.71 -3.71 -2.48
N TYR A 176 -2.93 -2.69 -2.15
CA TYR A 176 -2.05 -2.68 -0.97
C TYR A 176 -2.85 -2.75 0.34
N GLU A 177 -3.98 -2.05 0.41
CA GLU A 177 -4.89 -2.07 1.55
C GLU A 177 -5.70 -3.37 1.68
N GLY A 178 -5.55 -4.30 0.72
CA GLY A 178 -6.24 -5.59 0.71
C GLY A 178 -7.68 -5.53 0.22
N VAL A 179 -8.08 -4.43 -0.43
CA VAL A 179 -9.42 -4.26 -1.01
C VAL A 179 -9.50 -5.02 -2.33
N ALA A 180 -10.14 -6.20 -2.31
CA ALA A 180 -10.26 -7.06 -3.50
C ALA A 180 -11.34 -6.58 -4.49
N VAL A 181 -12.34 -5.84 -4.01
CA VAL A 181 -13.53 -5.45 -4.78
C VAL A 181 -13.75 -3.95 -4.67
N MET A 182 -13.94 -3.28 -5.79
CA MET A 182 -14.33 -1.87 -5.84
C MET A 182 -15.63 -1.68 -6.60
N LYS A 183 -16.34 -0.60 -6.29
CA LYS A 183 -17.42 -0.08 -7.13
C LYS A 183 -16.81 0.87 -8.15
N MET A 184 -16.79 0.45 -9.41
CA MET A 184 -16.25 1.23 -10.52
C MET A 184 -17.21 2.35 -10.93
N PHE A 185 -18.50 2.04 -10.87
CA PHE A 185 -19.61 2.97 -10.98
C PHE A 185 -20.55 2.70 -9.80
N ASP A 186 -21.58 3.52 -9.60
CA ASP A 186 -22.52 3.38 -8.47
C ASP A 186 -23.08 1.96 -8.32
N LYS A 187 -23.28 1.28 -9.46
CA LYS A 187 -23.88 -0.05 -9.53
C LYS A 187 -22.95 -1.16 -10.02
N VAL A 188 -21.72 -0.86 -10.44
CA VAL A 188 -20.84 -1.84 -11.10
C VAL A 188 -19.71 -2.28 -10.17
N LYS A 189 -19.71 -3.56 -9.78
CA LYS A 189 -18.70 -4.15 -8.89
C LYS A 189 -17.64 -4.88 -9.71
N VAL A 190 -16.38 -4.53 -9.49
CA VAL A 190 -15.22 -5.10 -10.21
C VAL A 190 -14.15 -5.58 -9.24
N ASN A 191 -13.41 -6.60 -9.67
CA ASN A 191 -12.25 -7.10 -8.95
C ASN A 191 -11.03 -6.21 -9.25
N VAL A 192 -10.43 -5.63 -8.20
CA VAL A 192 -9.32 -4.67 -8.32
C VAL A 192 -8.10 -5.32 -8.98
N ASN A 193 -7.70 -6.50 -8.53
CA ASN A 193 -6.50 -7.20 -9.03
C ASN A 193 -6.63 -7.56 -10.52
N LEU A 194 -7.79 -8.09 -10.92
CA LEU A 194 -8.04 -8.48 -12.30
C LEU A 194 -8.25 -7.28 -13.21
N LEU A 195 -8.78 -6.17 -12.69
CA LEU A 195 -8.87 -4.91 -13.42
C LEU A 195 -7.49 -4.32 -13.71
N ILE A 196 -6.61 -4.27 -12.70
CA ILE A 196 -5.21 -3.86 -12.86
C ILE A 196 -4.52 -4.73 -13.91
N TYR A 197 -4.69 -6.05 -13.82
CA TYR A 197 -4.14 -6.99 -14.81
C TYR A 197 -4.67 -6.71 -16.23
N LEU A 198 -5.97 -6.44 -16.39
CA LEU A 198 -6.58 -6.15 -17.68
C LEU A 198 -6.01 -4.86 -18.29
N LEU A 199 -5.90 -3.80 -17.49
CA LEU A 199 -5.34 -2.51 -17.90
C LEU A 199 -3.86 -2.67 -18.30
N ASN A 200 -3.08 -3.37 -17.49
CA ASN A 200 -1.67 -3.67 -17.76
C ASN A 200 -1.49 -4.46 -19.05
N LYS A 201 -2.28 -5.52 -19.25
CA LYS A 201 -2.20 -6.34 -20.46
C LYS A 201 -2.54 -5.58 -21.73
N LYS A 202 -3.45 -4.60 -21.67
CA LYS A 202 -3.97 -3.91 -22.86
C LYS A 202 -3.23 -2.62 -23.18
N PHE A 203 -2.93 -1.83 -22.17
CA PHE A 203 -2.37 -0.49 -22.33
C PHE A 203 -0.86 -0.47 -22.09
N TYR A 204 -0.38 -1.10 -21.01
CA TYR A 204 1.03 -1.05 -20.61
C TYR A 204 1.91 -2.11 -21.25
N GLY A 205 1.32 -3.22 -21.72
CA GLY A 205 2.04 -4.29 -22.39
C GLY A 205 2.88 -5.13 -21.41
N LYS A 206 2.64 -6.44 -21.45
CA LYS A 206 3.76 -7.38 -21.53
C LYS A 206 3.96 -7.67 -23.01
#